data_AF-A0A8J3KHQ1-F1
#
_entry.id   AF-A0A8J3KHQ1-F1
#
_cell.length_a   1.000
_cell.length_b   1.000
_cell.length_c   1.000
_cell.angle_alpha   90.00
_cell.angle_beta   90.00
_cell.angle_gamma   90.00
#
_symmetry.space_group_name_H-M   'P 1'
#
loop_
_entity.id
_entity.type
_entity.pdbx_description
1 polymer ?
#
loop_
_entity_poly.entity_id
_entity_poly.type
_entity_poly.pdbx_seq_one_letter_code
_entity_poly.pdbx_strand_id
1 'polypeptide(L)'
;MDTNRISGRRIAANIDVLKREAGLTDGDIARVPMLYTARTIDYLIAKTAITGMEPGPARDKAIAELDAMRKAGAETPNPVNGLVLAGGEYVAPRPYGPVVGGKDVFMTSTTKAFALTGHHVTYINDLVTHFSEGEIHCATNILRDVFSSDSRWWQHG
;
A
#
# COMPACT_ATOMS: atom_id res chain seq x y z
N MET A 1 -17.25 -10.51 -1.40
CA MET A 1 -17.16 -9.38 -0.43
C MET A 1 -16.40 -8.22 -1.07
N ASP A 2 -16.75 -6.98 -0.72
CA ASP A 2 -15.98 -5.79 -1.12
C ASP A 2 -14.56 -5.81 -0.54
N THR A 3 -13.54 -5.76 -1.41
CA THR A 3 -12.13 -5.82 -1.06
C THR A 3 -11.72 -4.61 -0.21
N ASN A 4 -12.25 -3.41 -0.49
CA ASN A 4 -11.93 -2.21 0.28
C ASN A 4 -12.36 -2.33 1.74
N ARG A 5 -13.58 -2.81 1.98
CA ARG A 5 -14.09 -3.06 3.35
C ARG A 5 -13.28 -4.12 4.11
N ILE A 6 -12.75 -5.12 3.42
CA ILE A 6 -11.85 -6.11 4.06
C ILE A 6 -10.51 -5.47 4.39
N SER A 7 -9.88 -4.79 3.43
CA SER A 7 -8.61 -4.09 3.62
C SER A 7 -8.70 -3.06 4.75
N GLY A 8 -9.75 -2.24 4.77
CA GLY A 8 -9.98 -1.24 5.81
C GLY A 8 -10.05 -1.84 7.22
N ARG A 9 -10.75 -2.98 7.39
CA ARG A 9 -10.80 -3.70 8.68
C ARG A 9 -9.42 -4.25 9.09
N ARG A 10 -8.65 -4.79 8.13
CA ARG A 10 -7.30 -5.31 8.40
C ARG A 10 -6.31 -4.19 8.74
N ILE A 11 -6.38 -3.07 8.02
CA ILE A 11 -5.57 -1.88 8.30
C ILE A 11 -5.91 -1.33 9.68
N ALA A 12 -7.19 -1.23 10.04
CA ALA A 12 -7.61 -0.80 11.37
C ALA A 12 -7.03 -1.72 12.47
N ALA A 13 -7.14 -3.04 12.31
CA ALA A 13 -6.56 -3.99 13.25
C ALA A 13 -5.03 -3.84 13.39
N ASN A 14 -4.31 -3.58 12.31
CA ASN A 14 -2.87 -3.30 12.36
C ASN A 14 -2.56 -1.98 13.06
N ILE A 15 -3.36 -0.93 12.86
CA ILE A 15 -3.22 0.34 13.59
C ILE A 15 -3.40 0.09 15.10
N ASP A 16 -4.39 -0.71 15.51
CA ASP A 16 -4.59 -1.03 16.93
C ASP A 16 -3.39 -1.76 17.54
N VAL A 17 -2.75 -2.65 16.78
CA VAL A 17 -1.49 -3.29 17.18
C VAL A 17 -0.37 -2.25 17.32
N LEU A 18 -0.16 -1.39 16.31
CA LEU A 18 0.90 -0.37 16.36
C LEU A 18 0.71 0.61 17.53
N LYS A 19 -0.52 1.04 17.81
CA LYS A 19 -0.84 1.89 18.96
C LYS A 19 -0.48 1.23 20.28
N ARG A 20 -0.83 -0.06 20.44
CA ARG A 20 -0.53 -0.82 21.65
C ARG A 20 0.95 -1.09 21.85
N GLU A 21 1.65 -1.54 20.81
CA GLU A 21 3.04 -2.02 20.92
C GLU A 21 4.07 -0.87 20.87
N ALA A 22 3.78 0.22 20.16
CA ALA A 22 4.70 1.34 20.00
C ALA A 22 4.26 2.62 20.75
N GLY A 23 3.17 2.56 21.53
CA GLY A 23 2.67 3.70 22.31
C GLY A 23 2.11 4.85 21.45
N LEU A 24 1.73 4.58 20.21
CA LEU A 24 1.19 5.59 19.29
C LEU A 24 -0.26 5.96 19.65
N THR A 25 -0.60 7.22 19.40
CA THR A 25 -1.95 7.78 19.53
C THR A 25 -2.57 8.02 18.15
N ASP A 26 -3.85 8.39 18.10
CA ASP A 26 -4.46 8.79 16.83
C ASP A 26 -3.84 10.06 16.24
N GLY A 27 -3.20 10.90 17.07
CA GLY A 27 -2.47 12.08 16.62
C GLY A 27 -1.19 11.74 15.84
N ASP A 28 -0.64 10.55 16.05
CA ASP A 28 0.58 10.08 15.38
C ASP A 28 0.30 9.42 14.02
N ILE A 29 -0.98 9.29 13.63
CA ILE A 29 -1.41 8.55 12.44
C ILE A 29 -1.92 9.50 11.36
N ALA A 30 -1.12 9.68 10.30
CA ALA A 30 -1.56 10.32 9.07
C ALA A 30 -2.21 9.28 8.13
N ARG A 31 -3.42 9.56 7.64
CA ARG A 31 -4.14 8.67 6.70
C ARG A 31 -3.96 9.13 5.26
N VAL A 32 -3.66 8.18 4.38
CA VAL A 32 -3.52 8.39 2.93
C VAL A 32 -4.64 7.64 2.21
N PRO A 33 -5.33 8.26 1.22
CA PRO A 33 -6.39 7.58 0.49
C PRO A 33 -5.82 6.47 -0.40
N MET A 34 -6.45 5.30 -0.37
CA MET A 34 -6.09 4.16 -1.21
C MET A 34 -7.29 3.28 -1.50
N LEU A 35 -7.32 2.69 -2.69
CA LEU A 35 -8.29 1.68 -3.09
C LEU A 35 -7.62 0.32 -3.28
N TYR A 36 -8.35 -0.73 -2.95
CA TYR A 36 -7.89 -2.10 -3.03
C TYR A 36 -8.77 -2.95 -3.94
N THR A 37 -8.13 -3.93 -4.58
CA THR A 37 -8.76 -4.83 -5.54
C THR A 37 -8.38 -6.26 -5.30
N ALA A 38 -9.21 -7.18 -5.78
CA ALA A 38 -8.90 -8.60 -5.78
C ALA A 38 -8.19 -9.06 -7.06
N ARG A 39 -8.01 -8.15 -8.02
CA ARG A 39 -7.53 -8.45 -9.38
C ARG A 39 -6.01 -8.51 -9.46
N THR A 40 -5.38 -9.27 -8.56
CA THR A 40 -3.97 -9.59 -8.67
C THR A 40 -3.72 -10.51 -9.88
N ILE A 41 -2.50 -10.55 -10.39
CA ILE A 41 -2.08 -11.37 -11.53
C ILE A 41 -2.44 -12.83 -11.29
N ASP A 42 -2.07 -13.38 -10.13
CA ASP A 42 -2.40 -14.76 -9.73
C ASP A 42 -3.91 -15.02 -9.74
N TYR A 43 -4.71 -14.07 -9.24
CA TYR A 43 -6.16 -14.18 -9.21
C TYR A 43 -6.74 -14.18 -10.62
N LEU A 44 -6.24 -13.31 -11.51
CA LEU A 44 -6.70 -13.22 -12.89
C LEU A 44 -6.32 -14.46 -13.71
N ILE A 45 -5.13 -15.03 -13.51
CA ILE A 45 -4.69 -16.27 -14.14
C ILE A 45 -5.61 -17.42 -13.69
N ALA A 46 -5.79 -17.61 -12.39
CA ALA A 46 -6.66 -18.65 -11.84
C ALA A 46 -8.11 -18.50 -12.31
N LYS A 47 -8.65 -17.28 -12.32
CA LYS A 47 -10.00 -16.98 -12.83
C LYS A 47 -10.15 -17.33 -14.32
N THR A 48 -9.13 -17.04 -15.12
CA THR A 48 -9.14 -17.35 -16.56
C THR A 48 -9.18 -18.86 -16.79
N ALA A 49 -8.38 -19.63 -16.04
CA ALA A 49 -8.40 -21.09 -16.11
C ALA A 49 -9.79 -21.67 -15.75
N ILE A 50 -10.44 -21.15 -14.70
CA ILE A 50 -11.77 -21.58 -14.26
C ILE A 50 -12.86 -21.26 -15.29
N THR A 51 -12.70 -20.17 -16.04
CA THR A 51 -13.67 -19.75 -17.06
C THR A 51 -13.79 -20.77 -18.19
N GLY A 52 -12.70 -21.50 -18.51
CA GLY A 52 -12.69 -22.57 -19.50
C GLY A 52 -13.16 -23.93 -19.00
N MET A 53 -13.55 -24.07 -17.73
CA MET A 53 -14.02 -25.35 -17.18
C MET A 53 -15.51 -25.57 -17.43
N GLU A 54 -15.88 -26.81 -17.75
CA GLU A 54 -17.28 -27.24 -17.79
C GLU A 54 -17.95 -27.12 -16.40
N PRO A 55 -19.26 -26.81 -16.34
CA PRO A 55 -20.00 -26.82 -15.08
C PRO A 55 -19.92 -28.19 -14.38
N GLY A 56 -19.66 -28.19 -13.08
CA GLY A 56 -19.63 -29.40 -12.26
C GLY A 56 -18.77 -29.27 -11.00
N PRO A 57 -18.68 -30.34 -10.19
CA PRO A 57 -18.04 -30.29 -8.87
C PRO A 57 -16.57 -29.81 -8.88
N ALA A 58 -15.83 -30.11 -9.94
CA ALA A 58 -14.44 -29.65 -10.10
C ALA A 58 -14.35 -28.13 -10.27
N ARG A 59 -15.27 -27.53 -11.05
CA ARG A 59 -15.35 -26.09 -11.26
C ARG A 59 -15.80 -25.39 -9.98
N ASP A 60 -16.77 -25.94 -9.27
CA ASP A 60 -17.25 -25.40 -7.99
C ASP A 60 -16.14 -25.36 -6.94
N LYS A 61 -15.34 -26.44 -6.85
CA LYS A 61 -14.16 -26.50 -6.00
C LYS A 61 -13.14 -25.43 -6.37
N ALA A 62 -12.81 -25.28 -7.66
CA ALA A 62 -11.84 -24.29 -8.12
C ALA A 62 -12.33 -22.84 -7.87
N ILE A 63 -13.64 -22.57 -7.98
CA ILE A 63 -14.24 -21.29 -7.61
C ILE A 63 -14.05 -21.01 -6.12
N ALA A 64 -14.29 -22.00 -5.25
CA ALA A 64 -14.10 -21.85 -3.81
C ALA A 64 -12.62 -21.57 -3.45
N GLU A 65 -11.68 -22.24 -4.12
CA GLU A 65 -10.24 -22.00 -3.97
C GLU A 65 -9.84 -20.60 -4.45
N LEU A 66 -10.35 -20.15 -5.60
CA LEU A 66 -10.14 -18.79 -6.11
C LEU A 66 -10.66 -17.73 -5.13
N ASP A 67 -11.83 -17.93 -4.54
CA ASP A 67 -12.38 -17.02 -3.54
C ASP A 67 -11.54 -16.98 -2.26
N ALA A 68 -10.91 -18.10 -1.88
CA ALA A 68 -9.94 -18.14 -0.79
C ALA A 68 -8.62 -17.41 -1.13
N MET A 69 -8.24 -17.37 -2.41
CA MET A 69 -7.06 -16.64 -2.90
C MET A 69 -7.25 -15.13 -3.00
N ARG A 70 -8.44 -14.60 -2.68
CA ARG A 70 -8.81 -13.18 -2.83
C ARG A 70 -7.99 -12.25 -1.91
N LYS A 71 -6.73 -12.00 -2.29
CA LYS A 71 -5.80 -11.06 -1.65
C LYS A 71 -6.09 -9.64 -2.13
N ALA A 72 -5.77 -8.66 -1.28
CA ALA A 72 -5.89 -7.26 -1.63
C ALA A 72 -4.62 -6.80 -2.37
N GLY A 73 -4.78 -6.39 -3.62
CA GLY A 73 -3.79 -5.63 -4.39
C GLY A 73 -4.12 -4.14 -4.40
N ALA A 74 -3.15 -3.32 -4.78
CA ALA A 74 -3.33 -1.91 -5.05
C ALA A 74 -4.16 -1.72 -6.33
N GLU A 75 -5.27 -0.98 -6.27
CA GLU A 75 -6.11 -0.72 -7.46
C GLU A 75 -5.50 0.35 -8.40
N THR A 76 -4.74 1.27 -7.82
CA THR A 76 -3.96 2.31 -8.49
C THR A 76 -2.57 2.36 -7.85
N PRO A 77 -1.55 3.00 -8.43
CA PRO A 77 -0.25 3.11 -7.77
C PRO A 77 -0.37 3.67 -6.35
N ASN A 78 0.16 2.94 -5.37
CA ASN A 78 -0.07 3.20 -3.95
C ASN A 78 0.90 4.26 -3.39
N PRO A 79 0.43 5.48 -3.06
CA PRO A 79 1.32 6.56 -2.64
C PRO A 79 2.07 6.32 -1.32
N VAL A 80 1.66 5.34 -0.50
CA VAL A 80 2.37 4.98 0.76
C VAL A 80 3.60 4.10 0.49
N ASN A 81 3.64 3.39 -0.63
CA ASN A 81 4.76 2.50 -1.03
C ASN A 81 5.83 3.29 -1.80
N GLY A 82 6.13 4.50 -1.31
CA GLY A 82 7.15 5.40 -1.82
C GLY A 82 8.46 5.34 -1.04
N LEU A 83 9.36 6.27 -1.34
CA LEU A 83 10.71 6.32 -0.83
C LEU A 83 10.94 7.56 0.04
N VAL A 84 11.27 7.34 1.32
CA VAL A 84 11.63 8.42 2.25
C VAL A 84 13.11 8.75 2.13
N LEU A 85 13.44 9.99 1.78
CA LEU A 85 14.80 10.50 1.62
C LEU A 85 15.21 11.41 2.80
N ALA A 86 16.49 11.76 2.87
CA ALA A 86 16.99 12.73 3.85
C ALA A 86 16.38 14.12 3.60
N GLY A 87 16.35 14.97 4.63
CA GLY A 87 15.88 16.35 4.53
C GLY A 87 14.36 16.52 4.43
N GLY A 88 13.57 15.47 4.71
CA GLY A 88 12.11 15.53 4.63
C GLY A 88 11.56 15.32 3.22
N GLU A 89 12.34 14.84 2.27
CA GLU A 89 11.82 14.52 0.93
C GLU A 89 11.16 13.14 0.88
N TYR A 90 10.04 13.04 0.17
CA TYR A 90 9.32 11.79 -0.07
C TYR A 90 9.01 11.62 -1.56
N VAL A 91 9.42 10.50 -2.15
CA VAL A 91 9.12 10.17 -3.54
C VAL A 91 7.99 9.16 -3.57
N ALA A 92 6.81 9.58 -4.02
CA ALA A 92 5.59 8.78 -4.02
C ALA A 92 5.25 8.24 -5.43
N PRO A 93 4.69 7.02 -5.52
CA PRO A 93 3.96 6.57 -6.70
C PRO A 93 2.86 7.56 -7.06
N ARG A 94 2.73 7.92 -8.35
CA ARG A 94 1.66 8.80 -8.81
C ARG A 94 0.33 8.01 -8.84
N PRO A 95 -0.68 8.37 -8.05
CA PRO A 95 -1.90 7.55 -7.92
C PRO A 95 -2.83 7.60 -9.12
N TYR A 96 -2.73 8.62 -9.98
CA TYR A 96 -3.68 8.86 -11.09
C TYR A 96 -5.14 8.85 -10.64
N GLY A 97 -5.41 9.51 -9.52
CA GLY A 97 -6.75 9.63 -8.96
C GLY A 97 -7.65 10.56 -9.78
N PRO A 98 -8.95 10.65 -9.40
CA PRO A 98 -9.88 11.55 -10.07
C PRO A 98 -9.40 13.01 -10.06
N VAL A 99 -9.54 13.69 -11.20
CA VAL A 99 -9.18 15.10 -11.35
C VAL A 99 -10.42 15.97 -11.16
N VAL A 100 -10.41 16.80 -10.12
CA VAL A 100 -11.50 17.76 -9.82
C VAL A 100 -10.89 19.16 -9.76
N GLY A 101 -11.40 20.10 -10.57
CA GLY A 101 -10.85 21.46 -10.65
C GLY A 101 -9.38 21.49 -11.09
N GLY A 102 -8.97 20.57 -11.97
CA GLY A 102 -7.60 20.46 -12.47
C GLY A 102 -6.59 19.84 -11.50
N LYS A 103 -7.04 19.32 -10.34
CA LYS A 103 -6.18 18.68 -9.34
C LYS A 103 -6.57 17.23 -9.11
N ASP A 104 -5.58 16.35 -9.06
CA ASP A 104 -5.75 14.97 -8.61
C ASP A 104 -6.05 14.97 -7.10
N VAL A 105 -7.21 14.43 -6.73
CA VAL A 105 -7.70 14.46 -5.34
C VAL A 105 -6.91 13.53 -4.41
N PHE A 106 -6.32 12.45 -4.93
CA PHE A 106 -5.47 11.55 -4.15
C PHE A 106 -4.13 12.21 -3.91
N MET A 107 -3.48 12.77 -4.94
CA MET A 107 -2.23 13.54 -4.76
C MET A 107 -2.44 14.69 -3.77
N THR A 108 -3.55 15.42 -3.87
CA THR A 108 -3.85 16.51 -2.94
C THR A 108 -3.94 16.02 -1.49
N SER A 109 -4.63 14.91 -1.24
CA SER A 109 -4.82 14.35 0.09
C SER A 109 -3.54 13.72 0.63
N THR A 110 -2.79 13.00 -0.20
CA THR A 110 -1.48 12.43 0.14
C THR A 110 -0.50 13.52 0.53
N THR A 111 -0.37 14.59 -0.28
CA THR A 111 0.52 15.71 0.05
C THR A 111 0.17 16.34 1.39
N LYS A 112 -1.13 16.52 1.70
CA LYS A 112 -1.57 17.02 3.01
C LYS A 112 -1.17 16.09 4.15
N ALA A 113 -1.32 14.78 3.97
CA ALA A 113 -0.98 13.79 4.99
C ALA A 113 0.53 13.80 5.30
N PHE A 114 1.39 13.84 4.28
CA PHE A 114 2.85 13.88 4.45
C PHE A 114 3.35 15.23 4.98
N ALA A 115 2.66 16.34 4.69
CA ALA A 115 2.99 17.64 5.26
C ALA A 115 2.84 17.66 6.79
N LEU A 116 1.96 16.84 7.38
CA LEU A 116 1.80 16.73 8.85
C LEU A 116 3.08 16.24 9.54
N THR A 117 3.92 15.50 8.82
CA THR A 117 5.19 14.97 9.32
C THR A 117 6.40 15.73 8.77
N GLY A 118 6.18 16.92 8.20
CA GLY A 118 7.23 17.77 7.64
C GLY A 118 7.80 17.29 6.30
N HIS A 119 7.13 16.37 5.61
CA HIS A 119 7.63 15.85 4.35
C HIS A 119 7.11 16.61 3.13
N HIS A 120 7.97 16.83 2.15
CA HIS A 120 7.64 17.30 0.81
C HIS A 120 7.52 16.12 -0.16
N VAL A 121 6.43 16.08 -0.95
CA VAL A 121 6.11 14.93 -1.81
C VAL A 121 6.40 15.24 -3.27
N THR A 122 7.26 14.43 -3.89
CA THR A 122 7.45 14.36 -5.35
C THR A 122 6.76 13.12 -5.89
N TYR A 123 5.93 13.26 -6.93
CA TYR A 123 5.22 12.13 -7.54
C TYR A 123 5.90 11.69 -8.84
N ILE A 124 6.16 10.39 -8.96
CA ILE A 124 6.76 9.81 -10.18
C ILE A 124 5.86 8.76 -10.82
N ASN A 125 6.01 8.59 -12.14
CA ASN A 125 5.34 7.53 -12.87
C ASN A 125 6.10 6.21 -12.67
N ASP A 126 5.49 5.28 -11.96
CA ASP A 126 6.00 3.93 -11.70
C ASP A 126 5.05 2.84 -12.21
N LEU A 127 4.19 3.15 -13.19
CA LEU A 127 3.19 2.21 -13.73
C LEU A 127 3.77 0.85 -14.10
N VAL A 128 5.00 0.80 -14.62
CA VAL A 128 5.68 -0.47 -14.95
C VAL A 128 5.86 -1.36 -13.71
N THR A 129 6.27 -0.77 -12.58
CA THR A 129 6.41 -1.48 -11.31
C THR A 129 5.03 -1.82 -10.74
N HIS A 130 4.08 -0.90 -10.81
CA HIS A 130 2.68 -1.11 -10.38
C HIS A 130 2.04 -2.31 -11.05
N PHE A 131 2.17 -2.43 -12.37
CA PHE A 131 1.67 -3.59 -13.12
C PHE A 131 2.39 -4.89 -12.78
N SER A 132 3.57 -4.82 -12.17
CA SER A 132 4.30 -5.97 -11.62
C SER A 132 3.96 -6.22 -10.14
N GLU A 133 2.86 -5.64 -9.64
CA GLU A 133 2.35 -5.76 -8.26
C GLU A 133 3.25 -5.18 -7.16
N GLY A 134 4.09 -4.19 -7.50
CA GLY A 134 4.90 -3.44 -6.55
C GLY A 134 4.88 -1.95 -6.83
N GLU A 135 5.53 -1.14 -6.01
CA GLU A 135 5.73 0.29 -6.31
C GLU A 135 7.19 0.67 -6.07
N ILE A 136 7.51 1.97 -6.03
CA ILE A 136 8.86 2.50 -5.80
C ILE A 136 9.59 1.80 -4.65
N HIS A 137 8.98 1.64 -3.47
CA HIS A 137 9.65 1.00 -2.33
C HIS A 137 9.96 -0.48 -2.60
N CYS A 138 9.16 -1.18 -3.40
CA CYS A 138 9.45 -2.56 -3.80
C CYS A 138 10.70 -2.67 -4.69
N ALA A 139 10.97 -1.63 -5.49
CA ALA A 139 12.08 -1.61 -6.45
C ALA A 139 13.36 -0.93 -5.92
N THR A 140 13.32 -0.34 -4.73
CA THR A 140 14.40 0.48 -4.18
C THR A 140 14.77 0.07 -2.76
N ASN A 141 15.94 0.51 -2.30
CA ASN A 141 16.37 0.38 -0.93
C ASN A 141 17.29 1.56 -0.57
N ILE A 142 17.43 1.87 0.72
CA ILE A 142 18.25 2.99 1.21
C ILE A 142 19.10 2.53 2.39
N LEU A 143 20.37 2.92 2.36
CA LEU A 143 21.24 2.89 3.54
C LEU A 143 21.02 4.19 4.34
N ARG A 144 20.76 4.05 5.64
CA ARG A 144 20.57 5.17 6.56
C ARG A 144 21.65 5.13 7.63
N ASP A 145 22.14 6.31 7.99
CA ASP A 145 22.87 6.45 9.23
C ASP A 145 21.88 6.39 10.40
N VAL A 146 22.13 5.52 11.37
CA VAL A 146 21.16 5.17 12.43
C VAL A 146 21.75 5.24 13.84
N PHE A 147 23.06 5.48 13.97
CA PHE A 147 23.72 5.59 15.27
C PHE A 147 24.50 6.90 15.32
N SER A 148 24.08 7.82 16.20
CA SER A 148 24.98 8.88 16.63
C SER A 148 26.08 8.30 17.52
N SER A 149 27.14 9.06 17.77
CA SER A 149 28.18 8.69 18.75
C SER A 149 27.62 8.31 20.12
N ASP A 150 26.43 8.81 20.43
CA ASP A 150 25.77 8.79 21.74
C ASP A 150 24.65 7.74 21.84
N SER A 151 24.42 6.96 20.78
CA SER A 151 23.36 5.92 20.73
C SER A 151 23.94 4.57 20.35
N ARG A 152 24.95 4.12 21.10
CA ARG A 152 25.55 2.79 20.89
C ARG A 152 24.62 1.72 21.45
N TRP A 153 24.27 0.72 20.64
CA TRP A 153 23.28 -0.30 21.04
C TRP A 153 23.64 -1.06 22.32
N TRP A 154 24.93 -1.21 22.64
CA TRP A 154 25.41 -1.87 23.86
C TRP A 154 25.36 -1.00 25.13
N GLN A 155 24.94 0.27 25.02
CA GLN A 155 24.77 1.15 26.18
C GLN A 155 23.36 1.08 26.79
N HIS A 156 22.42 0.37 26.15
CA HIS A 156 21.06 0.18 26.63
C HIS A 156 20.84 -1.29 27.05
N GLY A 157 21.49 -1.68 28.15
CA GLY A 157 21.36 -2.99 28.80
C GLY A 157 20.79 -2.89 30.20
#